data_AF-A0AA86TMR3-F1
#
_entry.id   AF-A0AA86TMR3-F1
#
_cell.length_a   1.000
_cell.length_b   1.000
_cell.length_c   1.000
_cell.angle_alpha   90.00
_cell.angle_beta   90.00
_cell.angle_gamma   90.00
#
_symmetry.space_group_name_H-M   'P 1'
#
loop_
_entity.id
_entity.type
_entity.pdbx_description
1 polymer ?
#
loop_
_entity_poly.entity_id
_entity_poly.type
_entity_poly.pdbx_seq_one_letter_code
_entity_poly.pdbx_strand_id
1 'polypeptide(L)'
;MIPILVALLECEVSPFPRTLYPEDSGLSIFFTQTGMQKWFRGLLNDGSLNVTGQKFPDIKTSVNMVATKIDIMLTDMVVSEFSVEDVGVLLQGQNILPLVLSGTSFVLRFNWKIKQQSYPYIGDEGSGNVIVSDTNFQAFGKFGCDFEICPNHLSVNIIHAELQIGVLKILLNNKSSWLYQ
;
A
#
# COMPACT_ATOMS: atom_id res chain seq x y z
N MET A 1 -20.03 0.79 9.46
CA MET A 1 -21.26 1.16 8.71
C MET A 1 -20.77 1.78 7.42
N ILE A 2 -20.80 1.02 6.32
CA ILE A 2 -20.27 1.45 5.01
C ILE A 2 -21.31 2.40 4.40
N PRO A 3 -20.96 3.64 4.02
CA PRO A 3 -21.90 4.48 3.30
C PRO A 3 -22.12 3.86 1.92
N ILE A 4 -23.26 3.18 1.74
CA ILE A 4 -23.74 2.79 0.42
C ILE A 4 -24.13 4.10 -0.26
N LEU A 5 -23.35 4.51 -1.25
CA LEU A 5 -23.71 5.61 -2.14
C LEU A 5 -24.94 5.18 -2.95
N VAL A 6 -26.12 5.54 -2.49
CA VAL A 6 -27.37 5.40 -3.25
C VAL A 6 -27.41 6.55 -4.27
N ALA A 7 -26.81 6.34 -5.43
CA ALA A 7 -27.06 7.20 -6.58
C ALA A 7 -28.42 6.79 -7.17
N LEU A 8 -29.41 7.70 -7.12
CA LEU A 8 -30.66 7.55 -7.84
C LEU A 8 -30.36 7.67 -9.34
N LEU A 9 -30.30 6.52 -10.00
CA LEU A 9 -30.15 6.41 -11.45
C LEU A 9 -31.54 6.41 -12.07
N GLU A 10 -31.91 7.52 -12.71
CA GLU A 10 -33.05 7.56 -13.62
C GLU A 10 -32.64 6.86 -14.93
N CYS A 11 -33.04 5.59 -15.08
CA CYS A 11 -32.88 4.90 -16.35
C CYS A 11 -33.95 5.40 -17.33
N GLU A 12 -33.54 6.07 -18.40
CA GLU A 12 -34.41 6.25 -19.58
C GLU A 12 -34.65 4.88 -20.22
N VAL A 13 -35.75 4.24 -19.83
CA VAL A 13 -36.21 3.01 -20.47
C VAL A 13 -36.86 3.39 -21.79
N SER A 14 -36.18 3.08 -22.90
CA SER A 14 -36.75 3.28 -24.24
C SER A 14 -38.04 2.47 -24.41
N PRO A 15 -39.14 3.05 -24.94
CA PRO A 15 -40.45 2.39 -25.03
C PRO A 15 -40.56 1.35 -26.16
N PHE A 16 -39.49 1.10 -26.93
CA PHE A 16 -39.53 0.18 -28.06
C PHE A 16 -39.08 -1.22 -27.65
N PRO A 17 -39.76 -2.30 -28.12
CA PRO A 17 -39.30 -3.66 -27.91
C PRO A 17 -37.95 -3.86 -28.62
N ARG A 18 -36.91 -4.20 -27.86
CA ARG A 18 -35.57 -4.52 -28.37
C ARG A 18 -35.27 -5.98 -28.07
N THR A 19 -34.74 -6.70 -29.06
CA THR A 19 -34.13 -8.01 -28.81
C THR A 19 -32.82 -7.76 -28.07
N LEU A 20 -32.73 -8.21 -26.82
CA LEU A 20 -31.51 -8.10 -26.03
C LEU A 20 -30.53 -9.20 -26.43
N TYR A 21 -29.32 -8.82 -26.79
CA TYR A 21 -28.19 -9.72 -27.02
C TYR A 21 -27.40 -9.92 -25.72
N PRO A 22 -26.63 -11.02 -25.57
CA PRO A 22 -25.85 -11.27 -24.36
C PRO A 22 -24.86 -10.17 -23.98
N GLU A 23 -24.45 -9.34 -24.95
CA GLU A 23 -23.55 -8.21 -24.76
C GLU A 23 -24.27 -6.87 -24.51
N ASP A 24 -25.60 -6.84 -24.52
CA ASP A 24 -26.36 -5.64 -24.21
C ASP A 24 -26.34 -5.34 -22.70
N SER A 25 -25.90 -4.13 -22.34
CA SER A 25 -25.97 -3.66 -20.96
C SER A 25 -27.28 -2.92 -20.71
N GLY A 26 -28.03 -3.29 -19.67
CA GLY A 26 -29.20 -2.53 -19.20
C GLY A 26 -28.84 -1.21 -18.49
N LEU A 27 -27.59 -1.08 -18.04
CA LEU A 27 -27.05 0.09 -17.36
C LEU A 27 -25.57 0.23 -17.71
N SER A 28 -25.14 1.43 -18.07
CA SER A 28 -23.73 1.79 -18.23
C SER A 28 -23.34 2.84 -17.19
N ILE A 29 -22.29 2.57 -16.43
CA ILE A 29 -21.75 3.49 -15.42
C ILE A 29 -20.42 4.03 -15.95
N PHE A 30 -20.30 5.36 -16.00
CA PHE A 30 -19.10 6.04 -16.45
C PHE A 30 -18.42 6.72 -15.27
N PHE A 31 -17.18 6.33 -14.99
CA PHE A 31 -16.35 7.01 -14.00
C PHE A 31 -15.48 8.04 -14.68
N THR A 32 -15.63 9.30 -14.27
CA THR A 32 -14.70 10.36 -14.66
C THR A 32 -13.39 10.21 -13.88
N GLN A 33 -12.28 10.69 -14.45
CA GLN A 33 -10.99 10.71 -13.77
C GLN A 33 -11.08 11.41 -12.40
N THR A 34 -11.73 12.58 -12.37
CA THR A 34 -11.96 13.34 -11.12
C THR A 34 -12.81 12.55 -10.11
N GLY A 35 -13.82 11.80 -10.58
CA GLY A 35 -14.64 10.95 -9.73
C GLY A 35 -13.83 9.85 -9.06
N MET A 36 -12.97 9.15 -9.82
CA MET A 36 -12.10 8.12 -9.26
C MET A 36 -11.04 8.69 -8.31
N GLN A 37 -10.42 9.82 -8.65
CA GLN A 37 -9.47 10.48 -7.74
C GLN A 37 -10.12 10.80 -6.39
N LYS A 38 -11.35 11.35 -6.41
CA LYS A 38 -12.12 11.60 -5.19
C LYS A 38 -12.48 10.31 -4.45
N TRP A 39 -12.83 9.25 -5.16
CA TRP A 39 -13.14 7.96 -4.57
C TRP A 39 -11.92 7.37 -3.84
N PHE A 40 -10.75 7.31 -4.48
CA PHE A 40 -9.52 6.84 -3.85
C PHE A 40 -9.09 7.71 -2.67
N ARG A 41 -9.21 9.04 -2.77
CA ARG A 41 -9.00 9.92 -1.61
C ARG A 41 -9.96 9.60 -0.47
N GLY A 42 -11.23 9.31 -0.78
CA GLY A 42 -12.21 8.83 0.19
C GLY A 42 -11.76 7.56 0.90
N LEU A 43 -11.28 6.57 0.15
CA LEU A 43 -10.77 5.29 0.68
C LEU A 43 -9.50 5.42 1.53
N LEU A 44 -8.69 6.45 1.28
CA LEU A 44 -7.54 6.74 2.14
C LEU A 44 -7.99 7.41 3.45
N ASN A 45 -8.93 8.35 3.35
CA ASN A 45 -9.45 9.10 4.49
C ASN A 45 -10.32 8.26 5.43
N ASP A 46 -11.10 7.32 4.89
CA ASP A 46 -11.92 6.40 5.68
C ASP A 46 -11.11 5.24 6.28
N GLY A 47 -9.83 5.11 5.88
CA GLY A 47 -8.91 4.10 6.39
C GLY A 47 -8.95 2.77 5.65
N SER A 48 -9.78 2.60 4.62
CA SER A 48 -9.89 1.35 3.86
C SER A 48 -8.57 0.97 3.17
N LEU A 49 -7.77 1.97 2.77
CA LEU A 49 -6.44 1.81 2.19
C LEU A 49 -5.31 2.14 3.17
N ASN A 50 -5.63 2.34 4.45
CA ASN A 50 -4.62 2.62 5.46
C ASN A 50 -3.89 1.34 5.85
N VAL A 51 -2.57 1.34 5.68
CA VAL A 51 -1.68 0.21 6.06
C VAL A 51 -1.23 0.26 7.52
N THR A 52 -1.72 1.22 8.31
CA THR A 52 -1.44 1.29 9.74
C THR A 52 -1.87 -0.01 10.43
N GLY A 53 -0.99 -0.55 11.27
CA GLY A 53 -1.16 -1.85 11.92
C GLY A 53 -0.70 -3.04 11.07
N GLN A 54 -0.34 -2.84 9.80
CA GLN A 54 0.24 -3.89 8.97
C GLN A 54 1.55 -4.35 9.57
N LYS A 55 1.68 -5.67 9.76
CA LYS A 55 2.89 -6.31 10.28
C LYS A 55 3.80 -6.75 9.14
N PHE A 56 5.09 -6.55 9.35
CA PHE A 56 6.16 -7.04 8.49
C PHE A 56 6.84 -8.26 9.13
N PRO A 57 7.37 -9.19 8.32
CA PRO A 57 8.07 -10.36 8.84
C PRO A 57 9.36 -9.94 9.54
N ASP A 58 9.68 -10.58 10.68
CA ASP A 58 10.92 -10.35 11.41
C ASP A 58 12.15 -10.52 10.50
N ILE A 59 13.13 -9.64 10.66
CA ILE A 59 14.42 -9.73 9.96
C ILE A 59 15.46 -10.26 10.93
N LYS A 60 16.13 -11.35 10.55
CA LYS A 60 17.24 -11.93 11.30
C LYS A 60 18.42 -12.09 10.37
N THR A 61 19.52 -11.45 10.71
CA THR A 61 20.75 -11.49 9.92
C THR A 61 21.96 -11.62 10.84
N SER A 62 23.05 -12.15 10.29
CA SER A 62 24.33 -12.23 10.99
C SER A 62 25.38 -11.53 10.14
N VAL A 63 26.10 -10.59 10.74
CA VAL A 63 27.24 -9.92 10.10
C VAL A 63 28.52 -10.57 10.63
N ASN A 64 29.31 -11.12 9.70
CA ASN A 64 30.64 -11.61 10.01
C ASN A 64 31.64 -10.47 9.80
N MET A 65 32.26 -10.04 10.89
CA MET A 65 33.41 -9.14 10.88
C MET A 65 34.70 -9.94 11.06
N VAL A 66 35.85 -9.35 10.76
CA VAL A 66 37.16 -10.03 10.77
C VAL A 66 37.45 -10.77 12.08
N ALA A 67 37.02 -10.23 13.23
CA ALA A 67 37.29 -10.80 14.55
C ALA A 67 36.03 -11.18 15.36
N THR A 68 34.83 -10.99 14.79
CA THR A 68 33.58 -11.17 15.54
C THR A 68 32.41 -11.49 14.63
N LYS A 69 31.41 -12.18 15.18
CA LYS A 69 30.13 -12.40 14.53
C LYS A 69 29.06 -11.70 15.35
N ILE A 70 28.24 -10.90 14.69
CA ILE A 70 27.17 -10.12 15.31
C ILE A 70 25.85 -10.58 14.71
N ASP A 71 24.95 -11.07 15.55
CA ASP A 71 23.58 -11.38 15.16
C ASP A 71 22.70 -10.15 15.41
N ILE A 72 21.95 -9.75 14.38
CA ILE A 72 21.03 -8.61 14.39
C ILE A 72 19.63 -9.15 14.14
N MET A 73 18.70 -8.76 15.00
CA MET A 73 17.28 -9.13 14.90
C MET A 73 16.43 -7.87 14.96
N LEU A 74 15.51 -7.72 14.01
CA LEU A 74 14.45 -6.73 14.00
C LEU A 74 13.13 -7.49 14.12
N THR A 75 12.36 -7.23 15.17
CA THR A 75 11.11 -7.93 15.48
C THR A 75 9.97 -6.95 15.68
N ASP A 76 8.74 -7.47 15.63
CA ASP A 76 7.50 -6.71 15.89
C ASP A 76 7.37 -5.48 14.97
N MET A 77 7.84 -5.62 13.73
CA MET A 77 7.82 -4.54 12.75
C MET A 77 6.38 -4.23 12.34
N VAL A 78 5.91 -3.02 12.65
CA VAL A 78 4.53 -2.59 12.42
C VAL A 78 4.47 -1.16 11.91
N VAL A 79 3.61 -0.90 10.92
CA VAL A 79 3.34 0.48 10.49
C VAL A 79 2.53 1.18 11.56
N SER A 80 3.08 2.23 12.18
CA SER A 80 2.37 3.01 13.18
C SER A 80 1.67 4.23 12.61
N GLU A 81 2.23 4.81 11.55
CA GLU A 81 1.74 6.03 10.93
C GLU A 81 1.85 5.87 9.41
N PHE A 82 0.84 6.34 8.70
CA PHE A 82 0.78 6.33 7.23
C PHE A 82 0.02 7.57 6.78
N SER A 83 0.54 8.27 5.78
CA SER A 83 -0.11 9.42 5.17
C SER A 83 0.22 9.54 3.70
N VAL A 84 -0.67 10.19 2.96
CA VAL A 84 -0.55 10.45 1.52
C VAL A 84 -0.99 11.88 1.29
N GLU A 85 -0.18 12.66 0.57
CA GLU A 85 -0.50 14.06 0.26
C GLU A 85 -1.43 14.17 -0.94
N ASP A 86 -1.12 13.46 -2.02
CA ASP A 86 -1.89 13.52 -3.26
C ASP A 86 -2.13 12.16 -3.91
N VAL A 87 -3.27 12.07 -4.59
CA VAL A 87 -3.72 10.90 -5.34
C VAL A 87 -3.95 11.30 -6.78
N GLY A 88 -3.04 10.88 -7.64
CA GLY A 88 -3.16 10.94 -9.08
C GLY A 88 -3.85 9.70 -9.62
N VAL A 89 -4.82 9.91 -10.51
CA VAL A 89 -5.34 8.86 -11.38
C VAL A 89 -5.34 9.42 -12.79
N LEU A 90 -4.85 8.64 -13.75
CA LEU A 90 -4.82 9.04 -15.15
C LEU A 90 -5.51 7.97 -15.99
N LEU A 91 -6.74 8.22 -16.42
CA LEU A 91 -7.44 7.30 -17.31
C LEU A 91 -6.79 7.33 -18.70
N GLN A 92 -5.91 6.38 -18.97
CA GLN A 92 -5.38 6.15 -20.31
C GLN A 92 -6.23 5.07 -20.97
N GLY A 93 -6.56 5.23 -22.26
CA GLY A 93 -7.27 4.18 -23.01
C GLY A 93 -6.53 2.85 -22.88
N GLN A 94 -7.27 1.72 -22.94
CA GLN A 94 -6.82 0.31 -22.77
C GLN A 94 -7.12 -0.37 -21.41
N ASN A 95 -8.15 0.07 -20.67
CA ASN A 95 -8.59 -0.56 -19.41
C ASN A 95 -7.50 -0.63 -18.32
N ILE A 96 -6.49 0.24 -18.41
CA ILE A 96 -5.42 0.37 -17.43
C ILE A 96 -5.71 1.60 -16.57
N LEU A 97 -5.61 1.40 -15.27
CA LEU A 97 -5.77 2.39 -14.22
C LEU A 97 -4.42 2.61 -13.54
N PRO A 98 -3.62 3.60 -13.98
CA PRO A 98 -2.50 4.07 -13.19
C PRO A 98 -3.04 4.87 -11.99
N LEU A 99 -2.73 4.37 -10.79
CA LEU A 99 -2.88 5.04 -9.52
C LEU A 99 -1.50 5.52 -9.08
N VAL A 100 -1.38 6.81 -8.75
CA VAL A 100 -0.15 7.43 -8.25
C VAL A 100 -0.47 8.04 -6.90
N LEU A 101 0.27 7.65 -5.86
CA LEU A 101 0.25 8.28 -4.54
C LEU A 101 1.54 9.07 -4.39
N SER A 102 1.43 10.40 -4.27
CA SER A 102 2.57 11.30 -4.14
C SER A 102 2.68 11.83 -2.72
N GLY A 103 3.90 12.07 -2.27
CA GLY A 103 4.15 12.54 -0.89
C GLY A 103 3.72 11.51 0.15
N THR A 104 3.86 10.21 -0.17
CA THR A 104 3.53 9.15 0.78
C THR A 104 4.60 9.12 1.86
N SER A 105 4.17 9.04 3.12
CA SER A 105 5.07 8.82 4.24
C SER A 105 4.51 7.78 5.20
N PHE A 106 5.40 7.01 5.80
CA PHE A 106 5.02 6.06 6.82
C PHE A 106 6.13 5.85 7.84
N VAL A 107 5.71 5.49 9.05
CA VAL A 107 6.60 5.17 10.17
C VAL A 107 6.42 3.71 10.52
N LEU A 108 7.50 2.94 10.42
CA LEU A 108 7.57 1.56 10.86
C LEU A 108 8.21 1.51 12.25
N ARG A 109 7.48 1.06 13.26
CA ARG A 109 8.02 0.79 14.60
C ARG A 109 8.55 -0.63 14.65
N PHE A 110 9.66 -0.83 15.35
CA PHE A 110 10.25 -2.15 15.51
C PHE A 110 10.98 -2.26 16.85
N ASN A 111 11.14 -3.50 17.31
CA ASN A 111 12.08 -3.85 18.36
C ASN A 111 13.36 -4.38 17.71
N TRP A 112 14.51 -4.08 18.30
CA TRP A 112 15.79 -4.59 17.81
C TRP A 112 16.57 -5.25 18.93
N LYS A 113 17.36 -6.26 18.54
CA LYS A 113 18.26 -6.96 19.44
C LYS A 113 19.51 -7.34 18.71
N ILE A 114 20.64 -7.13 19.37
CA ILE A 114 21.95 -7.47 18.86
C ILE A 114 22.67 -8.35 19.86
N LYS A 115 23.35 -9.37 19.34
CA LYS A 115 24.14 -10.28 20.15
C LYS A 115 25.45 -10.60 19.46
N GLN A 116 26.55 -10.27 20.11
CA GLN A 116 27.87 -10.72 19.72
C GLN A 116 28.05 -12.20 20.07
N GLN A 117 28.52 -12.99 19.10
CA GLN A 117 28.74 -14.43 19.24
C GLN A 117 30.18 -14.79 19.65
N SER A 118 31.09 -13.81 19.71
CA SER A 118 32.45 -13.99 20.23
C SER A 118 32.67 -13.18 21.51
N TYR A 119 33.64 -13.61 22.33
CA TYR A 119 34.03 -12.90 23.55
C TYR A 119 34.35 -11.42 23.23
N PRO A 120 33.83 -10.44 24.01
CA PRO A 120 33.22 -10.58 25.33
C PRO A 120 31.69 -10.80 25.39
N TYR A 121 31.04 -11.22 24.29
CA TYR A 121 29.60 -11.54 24.24
C TYR A 121 28.68 -10.37 24.60
N ILE A 122 28.94 -9.21 24.01
CA ILE A 122 28.12 -8.01 24.22
C ILE A 122 26.74 -8.22 23.59
N GLY A 123 25.71 -7.79 24.29
CA GLY A 123 24.35 -7.73 23.76
C GLY A 123 23.72 -6.38 24.05
N ASP A 124 22.85 -5.96 23.16
CA ASP A 124 22.09 -4.72 23.31
C ASP A 124 20.71 -4.91 22.68
N GLU A 125 19.72 -4.18 23.17
CA GLU A 125 18.34 -4.26 22.68
C GLU A 125 17.58 -2.98 22.93
N GLY A 126 16.57 -2.73 22.12
CA GLY A 126 15.75 -1.54 22.23
C GLY A 126 14.62 -1.51 21.24
N SER A 127 14.08 -0.31 21.04
CA SER A 127 13.08 -0.02 20.03
C SER A 127 13.63 0.98 19.02
N GLY A 128 13.00 1.03 17.85
CA GLY A 128 13.36 2.00 16.83
C GLY A 128 12.21 2.27 15.88
N ASN A 129 12.41 3.30 15.06
CA ASN A 129 11.49 3.73 14.03
C ASN A 129 12.24 3.81 12.69
N VAL A 130 11.69 3.23 11.64
CA VAL A 130 12.07 3.56 10.27
C VAL A 130 11.06 4.59 9.77
N ILE A 131 11.54 5.79 9.46
CA ILE A 131 10.74 6.86 8.89
C ILE A 131 11.03 6.87 7.40
N VAL A 132 9.98 6.65 6.62
CA VAL A 132 10.02 6.75 5.16
C VAL A 132 9.20 7.96 4.77
N SER A 133 9.81 8.93 4.09
CA SER A 133 9.13 10.15 3.63
C SER A 133 9.41 10.41 2.15
N ASP A 134 8.64 11.35 1.58
CA ASP A 134 8.81 11.81 0.21
C ASP A 134 8.78 10.66 -0.81
N THR A 135 7.91 9.67 -0.55
CA THR A 135 7.81 8.45 -1.35
C THR A 135 6.71 8.57 -2.39
N ASN A 136 7.00 8.15 -3.60
CA ASN A 136 6.02 8.02 -4.66
C ASN A 136 5.68 6.55 -4.86
N PHE A 137 4.40 6.23 -4.79
CA PHE A 137 3.89 4.90 -5.10
C PHE A 137 3.10 4.96 -6.39
N GLN A 138 3.39 4.06 -7.32
CA GLN A 138 2.66 3.93 -8.56
C GLN A 138 2.18 2.49 -8.73
N ALA A 139 0.89 2.31 -8.97
CA ALA A 139 0.30 1.00 -9.28
C ALA A 139 -0.50 1.08 -10.57
N PHE A 140 -0.40 0.05 -11.39
CA PHE A 140 -1.17 -0.09 -12.62
C PHE A 140 -2.14 -1.24 -12.43
N GLY A 141 -3.43 -0.91 -12.35
CA GLY A 141 -4.51 -1.88 -12.33
C GLY A 141 -5.02 -2.14 -13.74
N LYS A 142 -5.28 -3.39 -14.11
CA LYS A 142 -6.03 -3.74 -15.32
C LYS A 142 -7.44 -4.15 -14.90
N PHE A 143 -8.44 -3.48 -15.46
CA PHE A 143 -9.83 -3.87 -15.28
C PHE A 143 -10.16 -5.09 -16.12
N GLY A 144 -10.85 -6.04 -15.50
CA GLY A 144 -11.41 -7.20 -16.15
C GLY A 144 -12.76 -7.56 -15.55
N CYS A 145 -13.54 -8.32 -16.32
CA CYS A 145 -14.64 -9.09 -15.76
C CYS A 145 -14.11 -10.51 -15.61
N ASP A 146 -14.03 -10.99 -14.38
CA ASP A 146 -13.70 -12.39 -14.12
C ASP A 146 -15.01 -13.19 -14.05
N PHE A 147 -15.39 -13.78 -15.18
CA PHE A 147 -16.63 -14.55 -15.28
C PHE A 147 -16.56 -15.91 -14.59
N GLU A 148 -15.36 -16.38 -14.20
CA GLU A 148 -15.16 -17.69 -13.59
C GLU A 148 -15.06 -17.60 -12.07
N ILE A 149 -14.26 -16.66 -11.55
CA ILE A 149 -13.97 -16.55 -10.10
C ILE A 149 -14.99 -15.64 -9.40
N CYS A 150 -15.42 -14.56 -10.06
CA CYS A 150 -16.31 -13.58 -9.47
C CYS A 150 -17.33 -13.06 -10.50
N PRO A 151 -18.28 -13.93 -10.93
CA PRO A 151 -19.22 -13.58 -11.98
C PRO A 151 -19.96 -12.29 -11.64
N ASN A 152 -20.05 -11.40 -12.63
CA ASN A 152 -20.69 -10.08 -12.55
C ASN A 152 -20.01 -9.06 -11.62
N HIS A 153 -18.79 -9.31 -11.15
CA HIS A 153 -18.01 -8.34 -10.39
C HIS A 153 -16.89 -7.75 -11.25
N LEU A 154 -16.66 -6.44 -11.08
CA LEU A 154 -15.50 -5.78 -11.65
C LEU A 154 -14.25 -6.23 -10.87
N SER A 155 -13.31 -6.86 -11.57
CA SER A 155 -12.01 -7.19 -10.99
C SER A 155 -10.97 -6.16 -11.41
N VAL A 156 -10.09 -5.83 -10.47
CA VAL A 156 -8.92 -4.98 -10.72
C VAL A 156 -7.70 -5.81 -10.38
N ASN A 157 -6.94 -6.17 -11.41
CA ASN A 157 -5.70 -6.91 -11.24
C ASN A 157 -4.53 -5.94 -11.29
N ILE A 158 -3.76 -5.85 -10.22
CA ILE A 158 -2.54 -5.04 -10.21
C ILE A 158 -1.49 -5.77 -11.07
N ILE A 159 -1.16 -5.19 -12.22
CA ILE A 159 -0.19 -5.76 -13.17
C ILE A 159 1.24 -5.29 -12.89
N HIS A 160 1.38 -4.11 -12.29
CA HIS A 160 2.66 -3.53 -11.94
C HIS A 160 2.49 -2.61 -10.74
N ALA A 161 3.45 -2.63 -9.82
CA ALA A 161 3.53 -1.69 -8.71
C ALA A 161 4.99 -1.31 -8.50
N GLU A 162 5.23 -0.02 -8.31
CA GLU A 162 6.53 0.58 -8.08
C GLU A 162 6.46 1.49 -6.85
N LEU A 163 7.51 1.41 -6.03
CA LEU A 163 7.68 2.24 -4.84
C LEU A 163 9.03 2.93 -4.94
N GLN A 164 9.02 4.24 -5.15
CA GLN A 164 10.22 5.06 -5.16
C GLN A 164 10.39 5.75 -3.82
N ILE A 165 11.32 5.26 -3.01
CA ILE A 165 11.64 5.81 -1.69
C ILE A 165 12.53 7.04 -1.88
N GLY A 166 12.06 8.21 -1.45
CA GLY A 166 12.86 9.43 -1.42
C GLY A 166 13.83 9.44 -0.24
N VAL A 167 13.28 9.36 0.97
CA VAL A 167 14.05 9.44 2.22
C VAL A 167 13.77 8.23 3.10
N LEU A 168 14.85 7.57 3.54
CA LEU A 168 14.83 6.48 4.51
C LEU A 168 15.67 6.89 5.72
N LYS A 169 15.04 7.06 6.88
CA LYS A 169 15.73 7.37 8.15
C LYS A 169 15.46 6.28 9.16
N ILE A 170 16.52 5.82 9.82
CA ILE A 170 16.43 4.84 10.91
C ILE A 170 16.74 5.60 12.20
N LEU A 171 15.85 5.52 13.18
CA LEU A 171 16.02 6.08 14.51
C LEU A 171 15.94 4.94 15.53
N LEU A 172 17.06 4.62 16.15
CA LEU A 172 17.15 3.71 17.29
C LEU A 172 16.99 4.52 18.58
N ASN A 173 16.08 4.09 19.43
CA ASN A 173 15.98 4.59 20.79
C ASN A 173 17.04 3.89 21.65
N ASN A 174 17.75 4.65 22.49
CA ASN A 174 18.93 4.28 23.31
C ASN A 174 20.32 4.54 22.68
N LYS A 175 21.34 4.60 23.55
CA LYS A 175 22.72 5.09 23.29
C LYS A 175 23.60 4.12 22.48
N SER A 176 23.10 3.60 21.37
CA SER A 176 23.83 2.58 20.58
C SER A 176 24.37 3.19 19.29
N SER A 177 25.18 4.26 19.41
CA SER A 177 25.70 5.04 18.27
C SER A 177 26.58 4.23 17.32
N TRP A 178 27.15 3.11 17.77
CA TRP A 178 27.99 2.22 16.97
C TRP A 178 27.22 1.42 15.91
N LEU A 179 25.88 1.39 15.98
CA LEU A 179 25.03 0.70 15.00
C LEU A 179 24.81 1.44 13.68
N TYR A 180 25.13 2.73 13.63
CA TYR A 180 24.90 3.57 12.46
C TYR A 180 26.08 3.62 11.48
N GLN A 181 27.15 2.89 11.74
CA GLN A 181 28.36 2.84 10.89
C GLN A 181 28.27 1.72 9.86
#